data_AF-A0A060DUH6-F1
#
_entry.id   AF-A0A060DUH6-F1
#
_cell.length_a   1.000
_cell.length_b   1.000
_cell.length_c   1.000
_cell.angle_alpha   90.00
_cell.angle_beta   90.00
_cell.angle_gamma   90.00
#
_symmetry.space_group_name_H-M   'P 1'
#
loop_
_entity.id
_entity.type
_entity.pdbx_description
1 polymer ?
#
loop_
_entity_poly.entity_id
_entity_poly.type
_entity_poly.pdbx_seq_one_letter_code
_entity_poly.pdbx_strand_id
1 'polypeptide(L)'
;MWRRVAWGGAALAAKAAAPSFSCAKVEAGSIEQTVCTDAGLSALDRKLAGVYGEATAKAANEHPPTLKAEQRGWIKGRNDCWKADDRRACVGEQYRLRIAELQAKYRLVPAIGPVRFACDGQAGNELTATFFETDPPTMIAERGDAVSLMVGQPAASGARYQGRNESFWEHQGEARVTWGYGAPEMTCRKAP
;
A
#
# COMPACT_ATOMS: atom_id res chain seq x y z
N MET A 1 26.40 -44.30 39.38
CA MET A 1 25.73 -43.12 39.98
C MET A 1 26.36 -41.86 39.40
N TRP A 2 25.97 -41.42 38.20
CA TRP A 2 26.51 -40.21 37.56
C TRP A 2 25.43 -39.13 37.47
N ARG A 3 25.73 -37.97 38.06
CA ARG A 3 24.86 -36.80 38.19
C ARG A 3 24.63 -36.16 36.81
N ARG A 4 23.36 -35.97 36.43
CA ARG A 4 22.99 -35.10 35.32
C ARG A 4 23.16 -33.65 35.78
N VAL A 5 24.06 -32.90 35.15
CA VAL A 5 24.10 -31.45 35.26
C VAL A 5 23.11 -30.91 34.22
N ALA A 6 21.98 -30.38 34.67
CA ALA A 6 21.03 -29.71 33.81
C ALA A 6 21.45 -28.24 33.66
N TRP A 7 21.86 -27.83 32.46
CA TRP A 7 22.03 -26.43 32.11
C TRP A 7 20.66 -25.88 31.71
N GLY A 8 20.01 -25.17 32.64
CA GLY A 8 18.84 -24.36 32.35
C GLY A 8 19.26 -23.10 31.60
N GLY A 9 19.22 -23.14 30.26
CA GLY A 9 19.35 -21.94 29.44
C GLY A 9 18.09 -21.10 29.55
N ALA A 10 18.18 -19.93 30.20
CA ALA A 10 17.12 -18.94 30.16
C ALA A 10 17.02 -18.37 28.74
N ALA A 11 15.94 -18.67 28.04
CA ALA A 11 15.62 -18.00 26.78
C ALA A 11 15.29 -16.53 27.09
N LEU A 12 16.20 -15.63 26.69
CA LEU A 12 15.91 -14.20 26.64
C LEU A 12 14.80 -13.98 25.61
N ALA A 13 13.57 -13.80 26.08
CA ALA A 13 12.48 -13.34 25.22
C ALA A 13 12.86 -11.95 24.69
N ALA A 14 13.20 -11.86 23.40
CA ALA A 14 13.43 -10.59 22.74
C ALA A 14 12.16 -9.75 22.90
N LYS A 15 12.24 -8.66 23.67
CA LYS A 15 11.14 -7.70 23.80
C LYS A 15 10.89 -7.14 22.40
N ALA A 16 9.70 -7.38 21.86
CA ALA A 16 9.35 -6.86 20.54
C ALA A 16 9.61 -5.35 20.51
N ALA A 17 10.31 -4.89 19.47
CA ALA A 17 10.64 -3.48 19.33
C ALA A 17 9.35 -2.66 19.22
N ALA A 18 9.29 -1.55 19.97
CA ALA A 18 8.17 -0.61 19.98
C ALA A 18 7.92 0.00 18.59
N PRO A 19 6.69 0.51 18.32
CA PRO A 19 6.42 1.28 17.11
C PRO A 19 7.22 2.60 17.09
N SER A 20 7.10 3.36 16.02
CA SER A 20 7.73 4.68 15.84
C SER A 20 7.16 5.78 16.76
N PHE A 21 6.08 5.49 17.48
CA PHE A 21 5.47 6.37 18.48
C PHE A 21 5.54 5.79 19.89
N SER A 22 5.32 6.64 20.91
CA SER A 22 5.38 6.22 22.31
C SER A 22 4.15 5.43 22.74
N CYS A 23 4.37 4.24 23.29
CA CYS A 23 3.33 3.40 23.88
C CYS A 23 2.97 3.76 25.33
N ALA A 24 3.65 4.72 25.95
CA ALA A 24 3.54 4.97 27.39
C ALA A 24 2.17 5.54 27.84
N LYS A 25 1.42 6.18 26.93
CA LYS A 25 0.17 6.89 27.24
C LYS A 25 -0.91 6.66 26.18
N VAL A 26 -0.90 5.51 25.52
CA VAL A 26 -1.97 5.16 24.58
C VAL A 26 -3.26 4.84 25.34
N GLU A 27 -4.39 5.28 24.82
CA GLU A 27 -5.70 5.03 25.44
C GLU A 27 -6.02 3.52 25.41
N ALA A 28 -6.59 3.00 26.49
CA ALA A 28 -7.01 1.61 26.55
C ALA A 28 -8.11 1.34 25.51
N GLY A 29 -8.01 0.22 24.79
CA GLY A 29 -8.91 -0.16 23.71
C GLY A 29 -8.66 0.52 22.37
N SER A 30 -7.68 1.44 22.28
CA SER A 30 -7.34 2.14 21.04
C SER A 30 -6.63 1.25 20.01
N ILE A 31 -6.64 1.71 18.75
CA ILE A 31 -5.83 1.08 17.70
C ILE A 31 -4.34 1.25 18.00
N GLU A 32 -3.92 2.36 18.59
CA GLU A 32 -2.55 2.59 19.05
C GLU A 32 -2.12 1.56 20.10
N GLN A 33 -2.97 1.22 21.06
CA GLN A 33 -2.69 0.13 22.00
C GLN A 33 -2.51 -1.20 21.27
N THR A 34 -3.37 -1.50 20.29
CA THR A 34 -3.27 -2.73 19.49
C THR A 34 -1.93 -2.80 18.75
N VAL A 35 -1.49 -1.70 18.15
CA VAL A 35 -0.18 -1.59 17.49
C VAL A 35 0.97 -1.78 18.49
N CYS A 36 0.87 -1.18 19.68
CA CYS A 36 1.87 -1.29 20.74
C CYS A 36 2.05 -2.73 21.29
N THR A 37 0.99 -3.53 21.29
CA THR A 37 1.02 -4.90 21.83
C THR A 37 1.28 -5.99 20.78
N ASP A 38 1.18 -5.67 19.49
CA ASP A 38 1.45 -6.60 18.38
C ASP A 38 2.80 -6.26 17.71
N ALA A 39 3.75 -7.21 17.78
CA ALA A 39 5.09 -7.03 17.23
C ALA A 39 5.11 -6.81 15.71
N GLY A 40 4.20 -7.44 14.98
CA GLY A 40 4.06 -7.31 13.54
C GLY A 40 3.49 -5.95 13.14
N LEU A 41 2.47 -5.47 13.84
CA LEU A 41 1.93 -4.13 13.64
C LEU A 41 2.94 -3.04 14.02
N SER A 42 3.69 -3.23 15.10
CA SER A 42 4.80 -2.34 15.48
C SER A 42 5.89 -2.29 14.39
N ALA A 43 6.20 -3.43 13.76
CA ALA A 43 7.14 -3.47 12.65
C ALA A 43 6.63 -2.74 11.40
N LEU A 44 5.34 -2.92 11.06
CA LEU A 44 4.69 -2.20 9.97
C LEU A 44 4.67 -0.69 10.21
N ASP A 45 4.41 -0.25 11.44
CA ASP A 45 4.47 1.17 11.81
C ASP A 45 5.86 1.76 11.60
N ARG A 46 6.93 1.08 12.05
CA ARG A 46 8.31 1.53 11.78
C ARG A 46 8.65 1.55 10.30
N LYS A 47 8.21 0.54 9.53
CA LYS A 47 8.40 0.51 8.07
C LYS A 47 7.73 1.72 7.42
N LEU A 48 6.48 2.02 7.80
CA LEU A 48 5.77 3.19 7.31
C LEU A 48 6.48 4.49 7.69
N ALA A 49 7.02 4.60 8.91
CA ALA A 49 7.77 5.79 9.32
C ALA A 49 9.02 6.02 8.44
N GLY A 50 9.75 4.96 8.09
CA GLY A 50 10.88 5.04 7.16
C GLY A 50 10.46 5.51 5.76
N VAL A 51 9.46 4.84 5.17
CA VAL A 51 8.91 5.17 3.84
C VAL A 51 8.36 6.60 3.81
N TYR A 52 7.68 7.03 4.87
CA TYR A 52 7.18 8.40 4.99
C TYR A 52 8.31 9.43 5.08
N GLY A 53 9.44 9.10 5.71
CA GLY A 53 10.64 9.92 5.72
C GLY A 53 11.22 10.14 4.31
N GLU A 54 11.36 9.06 3.54
CA GLU A 54 11.79 9.12 2.14
C GLU A 54 10.81 9.90 1.25
N ALA A 55 9.51 9.65 1.41
CA ALA A 55 8.45 10.38 0.71
C ALA A 55 8.50 11.88 1.03
N THR A 56 8.71 12.25 2.30
CA THR A 56 8.83 13.65 2.74
C THR A 56 10.02 14.35 2.08
N ALA A 57 11.16 13.66 1.95
CA ALA A 57 12.33 14.21 1.28
C ALA A 57 12.05 14.52 -0.21
N LYS A 58 11.28 13.66 -0.89
CA LYS A 58 10.85 13.90 -2.29
C LYS A 58 9.74 14.96 -2.40
N ALA A 59 8.86 15.03 -1.42
CA ALA A 59 7.75 15.98 -1.37
C ALA A 59 8.18 17.43 -1.03
N ALA A 60 9.46 17.68 -0.74
CA ALA A 60 9.94 18.96 -0.23
C ALA A 60 9.55 20.17 -1.11
N ASN A 61 9.42 19.96 -2.42
CA ASN A 61 9.05 20.99 -3.40
C ASN A 61 7.62 20.83 -3.96
N GLU A 62 6.78 19.97 -3.38
CA GLU A 62 5.39 19.83 -3.79
C GLU A 62 4.58 21.08 -3.42
N HIS A 63 3.84 21.61 -4.39
CA HIS A 63 2.99 22.78 -4.22
C HIS A 63 1.57 22.44 -4.71
N PRO A 64 0.58 22.34 -3.81
CA PRO A 64 0.67 22.53 -2.35
C PRO A 64 1.34 21.35 -1.61
N PRO A 65 1.93 21.56 -0.41
CA PRO A 65 2.57 20.51 0.37
C PRO A 65 1.53 19.65 1.12
N THR A 66 0.91 18.69 0.43
CA THR A 66 -0.24 17.93 0.97
C THR A 66 0.14 16.70 1.80
N LEU A 67 1.33 16.12 1.60
CA LEU A 67 1.71 14.82 2.18
C LEU A 67 1.50 14.72 3.69
N LYS A 68 1.86 15.75 4.45
CA LYS A 68 1.67 15.77 5.92
C LYS A 68 0.19 15.76 6.32
N ALA A 69 -0.65 16.48 5.58
CA ALA A 69 -2.09 16.49 5.83
C ALA A 69 -2.72 15.14 5.45
N GLU A 70 -2.32 14.56 4.32
CA GLU A 70 -2.73 13.23 3.86
C GLU A 70 -2.36 12.15 4.90
N GLN A 71 -1.14 12.17 5.42
CA GLN A 71 -0.68 11.21 6.43
C GLN A 71 -1.50 11.30 7.73
N ARG A 72 -1.84 12.52 8.18
CA ARG A 72 -2.74 12.70 9.33
C ARG A 72 -4.15 12.18 9.05
N GLY A 73 -4.65 12.38 7.83
CA GLY A 73 -5.94 11.83 7.40
C GLY A 73 -5.92 10.31 7.41
N TRP A 74 -4.85 9.71 6.88
CA TRP A 74 -4.67 8.26 6.88
C TRP A 74 -4.63 7.68 8.30
N ILE A 75 -3.94 8.30 9.26
CA ILE A 75 -3.93 7.82 10.67
C ILE A 75 -5.35 7.74 11.23
N LYS A 76 -6.20 8.73 10.94
CA LYS A 76 -7.61 8.70 11.36
C LYS A 76 -8.37 7.56 10.70
N GLY A 77 -8.17 7.35 9.40
CA GLY A 77 -8.77 6.23 8.66
C GLY A 77 -8.32 4.86 9.18
N ARG A 78 -7.02 4.68 9.49
CA ARG A 78 -6.52 3.47 10.16
C ARG A 78 -7.22 3.24 11.48
N ASN A 79 -7.49 4.30 12.25
CA ASN A 79 -8.14 4.17 13.54
C ASN A 79 -9.60 3.71 13.44
N ASP A 80 -10.29 3.93 12.30
CA ASP A 80 -11.63 3.37 12.06
C ASP A 80 -11.66 1.82 12.06
N CYS A 81 -10.51 1.14 12.02
CA CYS A 81 -10.41 -0.29 12.25
C CYS A 81 -10.97 -0.74 13.61
N TRP A 82 -11.27 0.16 14.54
CA TRP A 82 -11.99 -0.17 15.78
C TRP A 82 -13.36 -0.81 15.50
N LYS A 83 -13.96 -0.49 14.35
CA LYS A 83 -15.26 -0.99 13.86
C LYS A 83 -15.18 -2.38 13.21
N ALA A 84 -13.98 -2.86 12.89
CA ALA A 84 -13.81 -4.14 12.20
C ALA A 84 -13.92 -5.33 13.17
N ASP A 85 -14.47 -6.44 12.69
CA ASP A 85 -14.53 -7.71 13.44
C ASP A 85 -13.11 -8.20 13.79
N ASP A 86 -12.20 -8.18 12.82
CA ASP A 86 -10.76 -8.41 13.04
C ASP A 86 -9.98 -7.10 12.94
N ARG A 87 -9.83 -6.45 14.10
CA ARG A 87 -9.07 -5.20 14.24
C ARG A 87 -7.62 -5.36 13.81
N ARG A 88 -6.98 -6.48 14.15
CA ARG A 88 -5.56 -6.69 13.86
C ARG A 88 -5.34 -6.81 12.36
N ALA A 89 -6.16 -7.61 11.67
CA ALA A 89 -6.10 -7.74 10.22
C ALA A 89 -6.36 -6.40 9.52
N CYS A 90 -7.39 -5.66 9.95
CA CYS A 90 -7.70 -4.34 9.41
C CYS A 90 -6.50 -3.38 9.54
N VAL A 91 -5.90 -3.26 10.72
CA VAL A 91 -4.76 -2.36 10.95
C VAL A 91 -3.55 -2.77 10.11
N GLY A 92 -3.25 -4.07 10.05
CA GLY A 92 -2.17 -4.60 9.24
C GLY A 92 -2.35 -4.26 7.75
N GLU A 93 -3.56 -4.37 7.23
CA GLU A 93 -3.88 -4.03 5.85
C GLU A 93 -3.73 -2.53 5.58
N GLN A 94 -4.24 -1.68 6.48
CA GLN A 94 -4.09 -0.22 6.35
C GLN A 94 -2.64 0.22 6.27
N TYR A 95 -1.74 -0.41 7.04
CA TYR A 95 -0.30 -0.15 6.93
C TYR A 95 0.27 -0.59 5.58
N ARG A 96 -0.02 -1.83 5.14
CA ARG A 96 0.51 -2.35 3.86
C ARG A 96 0.08 -1.48 2.68
N LEU A 97 -1.20 -1.14 2.61
CA LEU A 97 -1.75 -0.27 1.59
C LEU A 97 -1.08 1.10 1.58
N ARG A 98 -0.90 1.73 2.74
CA ARG A 98 -0.26 3.05 2.82
C ARG A 98 1.21 3.01 2.45
N ILE A 99 1.92 1.96 2.85
CA ILE A 99 3.32 1.76 2.47
C ILE A 99 3.43 1.63 0.95
N ALA A 100 2.62 0.77 0.34
CA ALA A 100 2.59 0.59 -1.11
C ALA A 100 2.21 1.89 -1.84
N GLU A 101 1.21 2.62 -1.33
CA GLU A 101 0.78 3.91 -1.89
C GLU A 101 1.93 4.92 -1.93
N LEU A 102 2.61 5.13 -0.80
CA LEU A 102 3.73 6.08 -0.73
C LEU A 102 4.91 5.62 -1.57
N GLN A 103 5.21 4.32 -1.58
CA GLN A 103 6.28 3.77 -2.42
C GLN A 103 6.02 4.00 -3.91
N ALA A 104 4.80 3.81 -4.38
CA ALA A 104 4.43 4.06 -5.78
C ALA A 104 4.40 5.56 -6.10
N LYS A 105 3.63 6.36 -5.33
CA LYS A 105 3.45 7.80 -5.55
C LYS A 105 4.79 8.54 -5.59
N TYR A 106 5.71 8.19 -4.70
CA TYR A 106 7.03 8.82 -4.61
C TYR A 106 8.14 8.03 -5.33
N ARG A 107 7.81 6.97 -6.08
CA ARG A 107 8.76 6.14 -6.82
C ARG A 107 9.96 5.71 -5.95
N LEU A 108 9.67 5.07 -4.81
CA LEU A 108 10.65 4.61 -3.80
C LEU A 108 11.02 3.14 -3.98
N VAL A 109 10.48 2.49 -5.02
CA VAL A 109 10.75 1.09 -5.39
C VAL A 109 10.95 1.01 -6.90
N PRO A 110 11.53 -0.10 -7.41
CA PRO A 110 11.60 -0.35 -8.84
C PRO A 110 10.23 -0.29 -9.50
N ALA A 111 10.22 0.15 -10.77
CA ALA A 111 9.01 0.31 -11.55
C ALA A 111 9.22 -0.15 -12.99
N ILE A 112 8.15 -0.65 -13.61
CA ILE A 112 8.09 -1.07 -15.02
C ILE A 112 7.14 -0.13 -15.75
N GLY A 113 7.63 0.50 -16.83
CA GLY A 113 6.88 1.47 -17.63
C GLY A 113 7.58 2.84 -17.72
N PRO A 114 6.87 3.89 -18.19
CA PRO A 114 5.45 3.89 -18.56
C PRO A 114 5.16 2.98 -19.76
N VAL A 115 4.11 2.16 -19.65
CA VAL A 115 3.55 1.37 -20.74
C VAL A 115 2.35 2.11 -21.30
N ARG A 116 2.37 2.41 -22.60
CA ARG A 116 1.26 3.07 -23.29
C ARG A 116 0.28 2.03 -23.81
N PHE A 117 -1.01 2.31 -23.69
CA PHE A 117 -2.08 1.52 -24.24
C PHE A 117 -3.02 2.38 -25.08
N ALA A 118 -3.38 1.90 -26.27
CA ALA A 118 -4.44 2.49 -27.09
C ALA A 118 -5.76 1.76 -26.79
N CYS A 119 -6.79 2.50 -26.41
CA CYS A 119 -8.09 1.97 -26.01
C CYS A 119 -9.15 2.19 -27.09
N ASP A 120 -10.01 1.19 -27.28
CA ASP A 120 -11.11 1.15 -28.26
C ASP A 120 -10.68 1.43 -29.71
N GLY A 121 -9.41 1.14 -30.04
CA GLY A 121 -8.83 1.39 -31.36
C GLY A 121 -8.65 2.87 -31.72
N GLN A 122 -8.74 3.78 -30.76
CA GLN A 122 -8.65 5.23 -31.00
C GLN A 122 -7.34 5.80 -30.46
N ALA A 123 -6.56 6.45 -31.32
CA ALA A 123 -5.25 7.01 -30.95
C ALA A 123 -5.33 8.09 -29.86
N GLY A 124 -6.47 8.80 -29.74
CA GLY A 124 -6.69 9.81 -28.70
C GLY A 124 -7.18 9.27 -27.36
N ASN A 125 -7.59 8.00 -27.29
CA ASN A 125 -8.04 7.36 -26.05
C ASN A 125 -6.88 6.50 -25.51
N GLU A 126 -5.94 7.17 -24.86
CA GLU A 126 -4.71 6.55 -24.38
C GLU A 126 -4.71 6.39 -22.85
N LEU A 127 -4.19 5.24 -22.40
CA LEU A 127 -3.88 4.98 -21.00
C LEU A 127 -2.37 4.75 -20.87
N THR A 128 -1.71 5.48 -19.97
CA THR A 128 -0.33 5.23 -19.60
C THR A 128 -0.27 4.58 -18.23
N ALA A 129 0.37 3.41 -18.10
CA ALA A 129 0.49 2.71 -16.82
C ALA A 129 1.95 2.52 -16.41
N THR A 130 2.26 2.77 -15.15
CA THR A 130 3.52 2.39 -14.50
C THR A 130 3.22 1.39 -13.39
N PHE A 131 3.89 0.24 -13.39
CA PHE A 131 3.73 -0.82 -12.39
C PHE A 131 4.88 -0.76 -11.39
N PHE A 132 4.62 -0.97 -10.11
CA PHE A 132 5.60 -0.82 -9.03
C PHE A 132 5.73 -2.12 -8.23
N GLU A 133 6.97 -2.46 -7.86
CA GLU A 133 7.32 -3.62 -7.04
C GLU A 133 7.02 -3.37 -5.54
N THR A 134 5.77 -3.02 -5.23
CA THR A 134 5.26 -2.86 -3.86
C THR A 134 4.61 -4.15 -3.34
N ASP A 135 4.27 -4.17 -2.04
CA ASP A 135 3.52 -5.27 -1.42
C ASP A 135 2.30 -4.70 -0.65
N PRO A 136 1.05 -4.88 -1.15
CA PRO A 136 0.69 -5.52 -2.42
C PRO A 136 1.22 -4.76 -3.65
N PRO A 137 1.34 -5.40 -4.84
CA PRO A 137 1.80 -4.72 -6.05
C PRO A 137 0.85 -3.60 -6.43
N THR A 138 1.37 -2.50 -6.96
CA THR A 138 0.58 -1.32 -7.33
C THR A 138 0.87 -0.89 -8.75
N MET A 139 -0.07 -0.15 -9.32
CA MET A 139 0.16 0.59 -10.55
C MET A 139 -0.37 2.02 -10.41
N ILE A 140 0.28 2.94 -11.12
CA ILE A 140 -0.26 4.28 -11.37
C ILE A 140 -0.64 4.33 -12.84
N ALA A 141 -1.90 4.61 -13.10
CA ALA A 141 -2.44 4.78 -14.44
C ALA A 141 -2.83 6.25 -14.66
N GLU A 142 -2.54 6.76 -15.85
CA GLU A 142 -2.78 8.12 -16.27
C GLU A 142 -3.61 8.09 -17.55
N ARG A 143 -4.72 8.85 -17.58
CA ARG A 143 -5.60 8.99 -18.74
C ARG A 143 -6.12 10.42 -18.80
N GLY A 144 -5.72 11.16 -19.85
CA GLY A 144 -5.92 12.61 -19.88
C GLY A 144 -5.24 13.27 -18.67
N ASP A 145 -5.98 14.13 -17.97
CA ASP A 145 -5.48 14.79 -16.74
C ASP A 145 -5.72 13.98 -15.46
N ALA A 146 -6.32 12.79 -15.57
CA ALA A 146 -6.66 11.96 -14.42
C ALA A 146 -5.57 10.92 -14.13
N VAL A 147 -5.26 10.77 -12.84
CA VAL A 147 -4.30 9.79 -12.33
C VAL A 147 -5.02 8.88 -11.33
N SER A 148 -4.83 7.57 -11.45
CA SER A 148 -5.35 6.59 -10.50
C SER A 148 -4.25 5.66 -10.02
N LEU A 149 -4.11 5.57 -8.69
CA LEU A 149 -3.32 4.52 -8.05
C LEU A 149 -4.23 3.32 -7.84
N MET A 150 -3.82 2.17 -8.35
CA MET A 150 -4.56 0.91 -8.25
C MET A 150 -3.71 -0.16 -7.58
N VAL A 151 -4.36 -0.99 -6.76
CA VAL A 151 -3.73 -2.07 -5.99
C VAL A 151 -4.04 -3.40 -6.65
N GLY A 152 -3.02 -4.25 -6.79
CA GLY A 152 -3.15 -5.59 -7.34
C GLY A 152 -4.15 -6.43 -6.56
N GLN A 153 -4.99 -7.17 -7.27
CA GLN A 153 -5.99 -8.06 -6.72
C GLN A 153 -5.66 -9.52 -7.06
N PRO A 154 -6.05 -10.49 -6.21
CA PRO A 154 -5.99 -11.89 -6.58
C PRO A 154 -6.73 -12.15 -7.90
N ALA A 155 -6.07 -12.84 -8.84
CA ALA A 155 -6.63 -13.20 -10.13
C ALA A 155 -6.21 -14.62 -10.51
N ALA A 156 -7.13 -15.39 -11.09
CA ALA A 156 -6.84 -16.74 -11.57
C ALA A 156 -5.92 -16.74 -12.81
N SER A 157 -5.93 -15.65 -13.58
CA SER A 157 -5.07 -15.46 -14.75
C SER A 157 -4.94 -13.98 -15.09
N GLY A 158 -3.79 -13.60 -15.63
CA GLY A 158 -3.48 -12.21 -15.96
C GLY A 158 -3.15 -11.35 -14.74
N ALA A 159 -3.04 -10.05 -14.96
CA ALA A 159 -2.74 -9.07 -13.92
C ALA A 159 -3.95 -8.15 -13.70
N ARG A 160 -4.54 -8.18 -12.49
CA ARG A 160 -5.69 -7.35 -12.12
C ARG A 160 -5.30 -6.33 -11.08
N TYR A 161 -5.70 -5.07 -11.30
CA TYR A 161 -5.52 -3.96 -10.37
C TYR A 161 -6.85 -3.22 -10.19
N GLN A 162 -7.07 -2.73 -8.97
CA GLN A 162 -8.29 -2.04 -8.57
C GLN A 162 -7.93 -0.72 -7.90
N GLY A 163 -8.41 0.38 -8.47
CA GLY A 163 -8.42 1.72 -7.87
C GLY A 163 -9.72 1.98 -7.11
N ARG A 164 -9.97 3.24 -6.77
CA ARG A 164 -11.18 3.63 -6.05
C ARG A 164 -12.44 3.41 -6.89
N ASN A 165 -12.40 3.84 -8.16
CA ASN A 165 -13.49 3.67 -9.11
C ASN A 165 -13.01 3.13 -10.46
N GLU A 166 -11.72 2.79 -10.55
CA GLU A 166 -11.08 2.33 -11.77
C GLU A 166 -10.68 0.87 -11.61
N SER A 167 -10.69 0.13 -12.72
CA SER A 167 -10.19 -1.24 -12.77
C SER A 167 -9.31 -1.42 -13.99
N PHE A 168 -8.31 -2.28 -13.86
CA PHE A 168 -7.46 -2.71 -14.94
C PHE A 168 -7.28 -4.23 -14.85
N TRP A 169 -7.54 -4.95 -15.92
CA TRP A 169 -7.27 -6.38 -16.00
C TRP A 169 -6.65 -6.74 -17.34
N GLU A 170 -5.34 -7.03 -17.32
CA GLU A 170 -4.60 -7.48 -18.48
C GLU A 170 -4.56 -9.00 -18.55
N HIS A 171 -4.81 -9.53 -19.75
CA HIS A 171 -4.66 -10.93 -20.08
C HIS A 171 -4.30 -11.08 -21.58
N GLN A 172 -3.16 -11.71 -21.86
CA GLN A 172 -2.71 -12.06 -23.22
C GLN A 172 -2.54 -10.86 -24.19
N GLY A 173 -2.04 -9.73 -23.69
CA GLY A 173 -1.74 -8.54 -24.49
C GLY A 173 -2.92 -7.58 -24.68
N GLU A 174 -4.07 -7.91 -24.09
CA GLU A 174 -5.26 -7.07 -24.05
C GLU A 174 -5.64 -6.75 -22.61
N ALA A 175 -5.97 -5.48 -22.35
CA ALA A 175 -6.37 -4.99 -21.04
C ALA A 175 -7.80 -4.47 -21.07
N ARG A 176 -8.64 -4.98 -20.16
CA ARG A 176 -9.98 -4.45 -19.90
C ARG A 176 -9.90 -3.39 -18.82
N VAL A 177 -10.44 -2.20 -19.10
CA VAL A 177 -10.30 -1.04 -18.22
C VAL A 177 -11.65 -0.38 -17.99
N THR A 178 -11.99 -0.10 -16.74
CA THR A 178 -13.08 0.80 -16.37
C THR A 178 -12.48 2.04 -15.72
N TRP A 179 -12.91 3.23 -16.13
CA TRP A 179 -12.39 4.49 -15.62
C TRP A 179 -13.49 5.34 -14.99
N GLY A 180 -13.79 5.07 -13.72
CA GLY A 180 -14.82 5.77 -12.95
C GLY A 180 -16.07 4.94 -12.70
N TYR A 181 -16.89 5.41 -11.75
CA TYR A 181 -18.09 4.70 -11.31
C TYR A 181 -19.14 4.66 -12.42
N GLY A 182 -19.57 3.45 -12.80
CA GLY A 182 -20.56 3.24 -13.87
C GLY A 182 -20.07 3.57 -15.28
N ALA A 183 -18.77 3.84 -15.47
CA ALA A 183 -18.20 4.07 -16.79
C ALA A 183 -18.21 2.78 -17.62
N PRO A 184 -18.39 2.86 -18.95
CA PRO A 184 -18.25 1.70 -19.82
C PRO A 184 -16.85 1.11 -19.73
N GLU A 185 -16.77 -0.22 -19.80
CA GLU A 185 -15.50 -0.93 -19.97
C GLU A 185 -14.94 -0.64 -21.37
N MET A 186 -13.63 -0.40 -21.44
CA MET A 186 -12.89 -0.21 -22.68
C MET A 186 -11.86 -1.32 -22.87
N THR A 187 -11.56 -1.61 -24.13
CA THR A 187 -10.56 -2.60 -24.51
C THR A 187 -9.29 -1.89 -24.95
N CYS A 188 -8.22 -2.08 -24.20
CA CYS A 188 -6.92 -1.45 -24.41
C CYS A 188 -5.88 -2.46 -24.87
N ARG A 189 -5.01 -2.08 -25.82
CA ARG A 189 -3.87 -2.89 -26.27
C ARG A 189 -2.59 -2.09 -26.13
N LYS A 190 -1.51 -2.77 -25.76
CA LYS A 190 -0.20 -2.14 -25.64
C LYS A 190 0.15 -1.47 -26.97
N ALA A 191 0.41 -0.18 -26.93
CA ALA A 191 0.87 0.57 -28.08
C ALA A 191 2.33 0.20 -28.41
N PRO A 192 2.74 0.25 -29.68
CA PRO A 192 4.14 0.08 -30.08
C PRO A 192 5.10 1.05 -29.37
#